data_AF-A0A2W4P7S1-F1
#
_entry.id   AF-A0A2W4P7S1-F1
#
_cell.length_a   1.000
_cell.length_b   1.000
_cell.length_c   1.000
_cell.angle_alpha   90.00
_cell.angle_beta   90.00
_cell.angle_gamma   90.00
#
_symmetry.space_group_name_H-M   'P 1'
#
loop_
_entity.id
_entity.type
_entity.pdbx_description
1 polymer ?
#
loop_
_entity_poly.entity_id
_entity_poly.type
_entity_poly.pdbx_seq_one_letter_code
_entity_poly.pdbx_strand_id
1 'polypeptide(L)'
;MTGHDMWRDAALAVARHLPPSAAMLRLIDVGGRAGATLSELRDDLAIDVVPLNVGQQRLEPESADAVVALGTRPEAALLAGALSVLRPGGRLMIVDPDGRPDQDAVDILQDAGFTRILVESAHPAGGVLLRAEKPHVTDDTLARIAQVAGRDVASLDLAAYKGPYVHLLIRQHPNKPAWARQPGETVTWEAAAIQTDEGPVLLAFSALPRAVAFMQPAVLAGRIHGVNKVAKFSRATAAQWPERVLLNPPVEVLAQGELVFISIDPATAEAPDE
;
A
#
# COMPACT_ATOMS: atom_id res chain seq x y z
N MET A 1 14.22 14.68 -27.09
CA MET A 1 13.46 14.14 -25.96
C MET A 1 12.10 14.80 -25.99
N THR A 2 11.06 14.03 -26.32
CA THR A 2 9.72 14.61 -26.46
C THR A 2 9.12 14.82 -25.07
N GLY A 3 8.17 15.75 -24.93
CA GLY A 3 7.49 15.95 -23.63
C GLY A 3 6.82 14.68 -23.09
N HIS A 4 6.57 13.68 -23.94
CA HIS A 4 5.98 12.40 -23.56
C HIS A 4 6.91 11.52 -22.70
N ASP A 5 8.21 11.48 -23.02
CA ASP A 5 9.20 10.63 -22.33
C ASP A 5 9.41 11.12 -20.88
N MET A 6 9.46 12.44 -20.68
CA MET A 6 9.66 13.07 -19.38
C MET A 6 8.51 12.77 -18.39
N TRP A 7 7.26 12.78 -18.86
CA TRP A 7 6.12 12.50 -17.96
C TRP A 7 6.01 11.03 -17.58
N ARG A 8 6.42 10.12 -18.48
CA ARG A 8 6.51 8.69 -18.16
C ARG A 8 7.55 8.45 -17.07
N ASP A 9 8.74 9.06 -17.18
CA ASP A 9 9.79 8.93 -16.17
C ASP A 9 9.37 9.53 -14.82
N ALA A 10 8.70 10.69 -14.84
CA ALA A 10 8.12 11.29 -13.65
C ALA A 10 7.07 10.38 -12.99
N ALA A 11 6.19 9.76 -13.77
CA ALA A 11 5.21 8.80 -13.26
C ALA A 11 5.88 7.54 -12.68
N LEU A 12 6.94 7.03 -13.30
CA LEU A 12 7.75 5.92 -12.78
C LEU A 12 8.44 6.29 -11.46
N ALA A 13 8.90 7.53 -11.33
CA ALA A 13 9.47 8.03 -10.07
C ALA A 13 8.41 8.06 -8.97
N VAL A 14 7.23 8.63 -9.25
CA VAL A 14 6.09 8.66 -8.33
C VAL A 14 5.62 7.27 -7.93
N ALA A 15 5.60 6.30 -8.85
CA ALA A 15 5.13 4.94 -8.58
C ALA A 15 5.83 4.28 -7.37
N ARG A 16 7.13 4.55 -7.19
CA ARG A 16 7.93 4.04 -6.06
C ARG A 16 7.52 4.62 -4.70
N HIS A 17 6.88 5.79 -4.72
CA HIS A 17 6.46 6.52 -3.52
C HIS A 17 4.99 6.34 -3.17
N LEU A 18 4.24 5.62 -4.00
CA LEU A 18 2.85 5.32 -3.70
C LEU A 18 2.74 4.52 -2.37
N PRO A 19 1.68 4.76 -1.57
CA PRO A 19 1.42 3.97 -0.38
C PRO A 19 1.43 2.45 -0.67
N PRO A 20 1.92 1.62 0.28
CA PRO A 20 1.80 0.17 0.17
C PRO A 20 0.33 -0.26 0.10
N SER A 21 0.07 -1.35 -0.60
CA SER A 21 -1.27 -1.77 -1.06
C SER A 21 -2.33 -1.78 0.06
N ALA A 22 -3.31 -0.88 -0.09
CA ALA A 22 -4.69 -1.11 0.32
C ALA A 22 -5.33 -2.15 -0.63
N ALA A 23 -6.52 -2.66 -0.29
CA ALA A 23 -7.28 -3.55 -1.20
C ALA A 23 -7.55 -2.91 -2.57
N MET A 24 -7.73 -1.60 -2.57
CA MET A 24 -7.78 -0.70 -3.72
C MET A 24 -7.30 0.66 -3.23
N LEU A 25 -6.25 1.20 -3.85
CA LEU A 25 -5.69 2.50 -3.52
C LEU A 25 -6.40 3.57 -4.34
N ARG A 26 -7.05 4.52 -3.67
CA ARG A 26 -7.71 5.65 -4.36
C ARG A 26 -6.73 6.78 -4.58
N LEU A 27 -6.47 7.11 -5.85
CA LEU A 27 -5.50 8.11 -6.27
C LEU A 27 -6.21 9.25 -7.01
N ILE A 28 -5.94 10.48 -6.61
CA ILE A 28 -6.35 11.68 -7.35
C ILE A 28 -5.20 12.09 -8.28
N ASP A 29 -5.42 12.04 -9.60
CA ASP A 29 -4.46 12.50 -10.61
C ASP A 29 -4.81 13.92 -11.06
N VAL A 30 -4.08 14.89 -10.53
CA VAL A 30 -4.25 16.32 -10.81
C VAL A 30 -3.62 16.65 -12.16
N GLY A 31 -4.46 17.04 -13.11
CA GLY A 31 -4.06 17.34 -14.49
C GLY A 31 -4.00 16.12 -15.41
N GLY A 32 -4.27 14.91 -14.90
CA GLY A 32 -4.45 13.70 -15.71
C GLY A 32 -3.18 13.20 -16.40
N ARG A 33 -2.01 13.47 -15.83
CA ARG A 33 -0.71 13.19 -16.48
C ARG A 33 -0.07 11.89 -15.98
N ALA A 34 -0.47 11.38 -14.82
CA ALA A 34 0.14 10.20 -14.23
C ALA A 34 -0.64 8.91 -14.52
N GLY A 35 -1.97 9.01 -14.62
CA GLY A 35 -2.88 7.88 -14.47
C GLY A 35 -2.64 6.75 -15.46
N ALA A 36 -2.43 7.06 -16.74
CA ALA A 36 -2.19 6.03 -17.76
C ALA A 36 -0.94 5.19 -17.44
N THR A 37 0.19 5.83 -17.12
CA THR A 37 1.42 5.12 -16.77
C THR A 37 1.31 4.40 -15.43
N LEU A 38 0.66 5.00 -14.43
CA LEU A 38 0.50 4.35 -13.12
C LEU A 38 -0.39 3.11 -13.19
N SER A 39 -1.47 3.14 -13.98
CA SER A 39 -2.35 1.97 -14.19
C SER A 39 -1.66 0.82 -14.94
N GLU A 40 -0.63 1.09 -15.74
CA GLU A 40 0.21 0.03 -16.34
C GLU A 40 1.08 -0.68 -15.29
N LEU A 41 1.46 0.02 -14.21
CA LEU A 41 2.40 -0.47 -13.20
C LEU A 41 1.70 -1.09 -11.99
N ARG A 42 0.48 -0.65 -11.69
CA ARG A 42 -0.30 -1.06 -10.52
C ARG A 42 -1.77 -1.17 -10.88
N ASP A 43 -2.27 -2.39 -10.86
CA ASP A 43 -3.68 -2.75 -11.07
C ASP A 43 -4.57 -2.46 -9.85
N ASP A 44 -3.98 -2.18 -8.68
CA ASP A 44 -4.66 -1.84 -7.43
C ASP A 44 -5.00 -0.35 -7.31
N LEU A 45 -4.95 0.42 -8.40
CA LEU A 45 -5.24 1.85 -8.43
C LEU A 45 -6.66 2.15 -8.92
N ALA A 46 -7.46 2.81 -8.08
CA ALA A 46 -8.67 3.51 -8.47
C ALA A 46 -8.34 5.00 -8.69
N ILE A 47 -8.22 5.42 -9.95
CA ILE A 47 -7.74 6.76 -10.32
C ILE A 47 -8.91 7.68 -10.67
N ASP A 48 -9.03 8.78 -9.94
CA ASP A 48 -9.92 9.90 -10.26
C ASP A 48 -9.10 11.05 -10.85
N VAL A 49 -9.35 11.42 -12.10
CA VAL A 49 -8.65 12.54 -12.76
C VAL A 49 -9.38 13.86 -12.45
N VAL A 50 -8.63 14.85 -11.99
CA VAL A 50 -9.15 16.18 -11.67
C VAL A 50 -8.40 17.27 -12.44
N PRO A 51 -9.04 18.39 -12.81
CA PRO A 51 -8.35 19.53 -13.42
C PRO A 51 -7.28 20.12 -12.50
N LEU A 52 -6.32 20.86 -13.07
CA LEU A 52 -5.24 21.53 -12.33
C LEU A 52 -5.73 22.53 -11.27
N ASN A 53 -6.95 23.08 -11.43
CA ASN A 53 -7.58 23.99 -10.47
C ASN A 53 -8.44 23.23 -9.44
N VAL A 54 -7.78 22.59 -8.48
CA VAL A 54 -8.42 21.77 -7.43
C VAL A 54 -9.45 22.57 -6.60
N GLY A 55 -9.25 23.88 -6.41
CA GLY A 55 -10.12 24.74 -5.58
C GLY A 55 -11.58 24.88 -6.05
N GLN A 56 -11.92 24.39 -7.25
CA GLN A 56 -13.29 24.45 -7.79
C GLN A 56 -14.03 23.11 -7.72
N GLN A 57 -13.35 22.00 -7.41
CA GLN A 57 -14.00 20.71 -7.27
C GLN A 57 -14.22 20.38 -5.79
N ARG A 58 -15.48 20.13 -5.41
CA ARG A 58 -15.79 19.49 -4.13
C ARG A 58 -15.42 18.02 -4.22
N LEU A 59 -14.19 17.70 -3.86
CA LEU A 59 -13.80 16.34 -3.53
C LEU A 59 -14.19 16.07 -2.08
N GLU A 60 -14.68 14.86 -1.82
CA GLU A 60 -15.00 14.43 -0.46
C GLU A 60 -13.74 14.48 0.42
N PRO A 61 -13.78 15.14 1.59
CA PRO A 61 -12.65 15.16 2.51
C PRO A 61 -12.24 13.75 2.95
N GLU A 62 -10.94 13.56 3.20
CA GLU A 62 -10.36 12.31 3.70
C GLU A 62 -10.75 11.06 2.92
N SER A 63 -10.88 11.19 1.62
CA SER A 63 -11.42 10.16 0.74
C SER A 63 -10.38 9.52 -0.18
N ALA A 64 -9.16 10.09 -0.29
CA ALA A 64 -8.07 9.59 -1.12
C ALA A 64 -6.87 9.08 -0.30
N ASP A 65 -6.19 8.06 -0.82
CA ASP A 65 -4.95 7.52 -0.26
C ASP A 65 -3.71 8.25 -0.81
N ALA A 66 -3.81 8.74 -2.05
CA ALA A 66 -2.75 9.46 -2.72
C ALA A 66 -3.29 10.62 -3.57
N VAL A 67 -2.50 11.69 -3.67
CA VAL A 67 -2.69 12.79 -4.63
C VAL A 67 -1.40 12.93 -5.43
N VAL A 68 -1.50 12.92 -6.75
CA VAL A 68 -0.37 13.09 -7.67
C VAL A 68 -0.61 14.31 -8.54
N ALA A 69 0.40 15.17 -8.68
CA ALA A 69 0.37 16.29 -9.62
C ALA A 69 1.71 16.37 -10.39
N LEU A 70 1.69 16.01 -11.68
CA LEU A 70 2.88 16.08 -12.52
C LEU A 70 2.92 17.38 -13.33
N GLY A 71 4.07 18.05 -13.33
CA GLY A 71 4.24 19.29 -14.09
C GLY A 71 3.59 20.50 -13.43
N THR A 72 3.47 20.47 -12.10
CA THR A 72 2.74 21.48 -11.32
C THR A 72 3.60 21.93 -10.15
N ARG A 73 3.51 23.21 -9.79
CA ARG A 73 4.19 23.77 -8.62
C ARG A 73 3.37 23.52 -7.34
N PRO A 74 3.99 23.44 -6.16
CA PRO A 74 3.31 23.25 -4.88
C PRO A 74 2.58 24.54 -4.43
N GLU A 75 1.60 24.99 -5.20
CA GLU A 75 0.83 26.20 -4.89
C GLU A 75 -0.13 25.97 -3.71
N ALA A 76 -0.38 27.01 -2.91
CA ALA A 76 -1.17 26.93 -1.69
C ALA A 76 -2.56 26.29 -1.89
N ALA A 77 -3.23 26.57 -3.01
CA ALA A 77 -4.54 25.98 -3.32
C ALA A 77 -4.46 24.46 -3.57
N LEU A 78 -3.42 23.99 -4.27
CA LEU A 78 -3.16 22.57 -4.48
C LEU A 78 -2.85 21.88 -3.15
N LEU A 79 -1.97 22.48 -2.34
CA LEU A 79 -1.57 21.92 -1.05
C LEU A 79 -2.75 21.83 -0.06
N ALA A 80 -3.57 22.87 0.04
CA ALA A 80 -4.77 22.88 0.87
C ALA A 80 -5.82 21.86 0.38
N GLY A 81 -6.04 21.79 -0.93
CA GLY A 81 -6.93 20.79 -1.52
C GLY A 81 -6.46 19.35 -1.26
N ALA A 82 -5.15 19.11 -1.41
CA ALA A 82 -4.53 17.82 -1.12
C ALA A 82 -4.70 17.42 0.34
N LEU A 83 -4.44 18.31 1.30
CA LEU A 83 -4.66 18.01 2.74
C LEU A 83 -6.12 17.72 3.07
N SER A 84 -7.05 18.41 2.43
CA SER A 84 -8.47 18.17 2.63
C SER A 84 -8.88 16.78 2.16
N VAL A 85 -8.50 16.39 0.94
CA VAL A 85 -8.92 15.12 0.33
C VAL A 85 -8.12 13.91 0.83
N LEU A 86 -6.86 14.09 1.22
CA LEU A 86 -6.04 12.99 1.73
C LEU A 86 -6.58 12.48 3.06
N ARG A 87 -6.59 11.17 3.21
CA ARG A 87 -6.77 10.50 4.50
C ARG A 87 -5.56 10.78 5.41
N PRO A 88 -5.71 10.72 6.74
CA PRO A 88 -4.55 10.70 7.64
C PRO A 88 -3.57 9.58 7.23
N GLY A 89 -2.29 9.92 7.02
CA GLY A 89 -1.26 9.02 6.47
C GLY A 89 -1.23 8.92 4.94
N GLY A 90 -2.16 9.56 4.23
CA GLY A 90 -2.18 9.62 2.77
C GLY A 90 -1.01 10.44 2.23
N ARG A 91 -0.60 10.15 0.99
CA ARG A 91 0.62 10.74 0.39
C ARG A 91 0.31 11.75 -0.71
N LEU A 92 0.95 12.91 -0.62
CA LEU A 92 1.05 13.88 -1.72
C LEU A 92 2.35 13.64 -2.47
N MET A 93 2.30 13.57 -3.80
CA MET A 93 3.47 13.53 -4.68
C MET A 93 3.33 14.57 -5.79
N ILE A 94 4.26 15.51 -5.87
CA ILE A 94 4.29 16.56 -6.90
C ILE A 94 5.60 16.47 -7.66
N VAL A 95 5.54 16.54 -8.99
CA VAL A 95 6.74 16.76 -9.82
C VAL A 95 6.69 18.18 -10.36
N ASP A 96 7.52 19.05 -9.80
CA ASP A 96 7.69 20.43 -10.24
C ASP A 96 8.87 20.49 -11.23
N PRO A 97 8.62 20.81 -12.52
CA PRO A 97 9.66 20.81 -13.55
C PRO A 97 10.67 21.95 -13.38
N ASP A 98 10.29 23.03 -12.69
CA ASP A 98 11.11 24.23 -12.52
C ASP A 98 11.75 24.30 -11.11
N GLY A 99 11.30 23.43 -10.20
CA GLY A 99 11.77 23.40 -8.82
C GLY A 99 13.16 22.77 -8.65
N ARG A 100 13.69 22.90 -7.44
CA ARG A 100 14.99 22.36 -7.04
C ARG A 100 14.86 21.57 -5.75
N PRO A 101 15.69 20.53 -5.54
CA PRO A 101 15.69 19.79 -4.29
C PRO A 101 16.46 20.55 -3.21
N ASP A 102 15.82 21.54 -2.60
CA ASP A 102 16.39 22.40 -1.56
C ASP A 102 15.48 22.52 -0.33
N GLN A 103 15.95 23.29 0.67
CA GLN A 103 15.23 23.49 1.92
C GLN A 103 13.94 24.28 1.73
N ASP A 104 13.90 25.23 0.79
CA ASP A 104 12.70 26.02 0.51
C ASP A 104 11.54 25.11 0.07
N ALA A 105 11.81 24.08 -0.73
CA ALA A 105 10.81 23.09 -1.12
C ALA A 105 10.29 22.27 0.08
N VAL A 106 11.13 22.01 1.09
CA VAL A 106 10.72 21.34 2.33
C VAL A 106 9.83 22.27 3.15
N ASP A 107 10.26 23.52 3.33
CA ASP A 107 9.57 24.51 4.17
C ASP A 107 8.16 24.79 3.63
N ILE A 108 7.99 24.89 2.30
CA ILE A 108 6.67 25.03 1.65
C ILE A 108 5.69 23.92 2.06
N LEU A 109 6.17 22.67 2.12
CA LEU A 109 5.33 21.52 2.48
C LEU A 109 5.06 21.47 3.99
N GLN A 110 6.05 21.83 4.81
CA GLN A 110 5.90 21.91 6.27
C GLN A 110 4.90 22.98 6.67
N ASP A 111 5.03 24.19 6.11
CA ASP A 111 4.14 25.32 6.34
C ASP A 111 2.71 25.05 5.88
N ALA A 112 2.56 24.26 4.82
CA ALA A 112 1.26 23.79 4.39
C ALA A 112 0.62 22.78 5.36
N GLY A 113 1.38 22.16 6.26
CA GLY A 113 0.89 21.22 7.28
C GLY A 113 1.17 19.74 7.00
N PHE A 114 2.06 19.43 6.04
CA PHE A 114 2.48 18.06 5.80
C PHE A 114 3.63 17.62 6.71
N THR A 115 3.81 16.30 6.83
CA THR A 115 4.92 15.68 7.55
C THR A 115 5.62 14.62 6.69
N ARG A 116 6.73 14.04 7.20
CA ARG A 116 7.53 13.00 6.53
C ARG A 116 7.87 13.35 5.07
N ILE A 117 8.41 14.55 4.92
CA ILE A 117 8.73 15.15 3.64
C ILE A 117 10.00 14.54 3.08
N LEU A 118 9.97 14.23 1.79
CA LEU A 118 11.10 13.81 0.99
C LEU A 118 11.12 14.68 -0.26
N VAL A 119 12.29 15.25 -0.54
CA VAL A 119 12.53 16.09 -1.70
C VAL A 119 13.73 15.50 -2.43
N GLU A 120 13.54 15.12 -3.69
CA GLU A 120 14.59 14.51 -4.51
C GLU A 120 14.53 15.00 -5.95
N SER A 121 15.60 14.80 -6.72
CA SER A 121 15.58 15.11 -8.15
C SER A 121 14.56 14.20 -8.86
N ALA A 122 13.63 14.78 -9.62
CA ALA A 122 12.65 13.99 -10.37
C ALA A 122 13.27 13.31 -11.60
N HIS A 123 14.25 13.96 -12.22
CA HIS A 123 14.92 13.48 -13.42
C HIS A 123 16.33 14.09 -13.54
N PRO A 124 17.34 13.38 -14.09
CA PRO A 124 18.70 13.91 -14.23
C PRO A 124 18.80 15.23 -15.02
N ALA A 125 17.87 15.48 -15.94
CA ALA A 125 17.82 16.71 -16.75
C ALA A 125 17.14 17.91 -16.05
N GLY A 126 16.57 17.73 -14.86
CA GLY A 126 15.93 18.81 -14.09
C GLY A 126 14.59 18.42 -13.47
N GLY A 127 14.06 19.33 -12.65
CA GLY A 127 12.83 19.15 -11.88
C GLY A 127 13.04 18.46 -10.53
N VAL A 128 12.04 18.60 -9.66
CA VAL A 128 12.06 18.07 -8.29
C VAL A 128 10.80 17.24 -8.03
N LEU A 129 11.00 16.08 -7.41
CA LEU A 129 9.93 15.27 -6.85
C LEU A 129 9.78 15.62 -5.37
N LEU A 130 8.60 16.08 -5.03
CA LEU A 130 8.15 16.41 -3.69
C LEU A 130 7.23 15.32 -3.21
N ARG A 131 7.59 14.62 -2.13
CA ARG A 131 6.74 13.63 -1.47
C ARG A 131 6.47 14.08 -0.04
N ALA A 132 5.20 14.07 0.36
CA ALA A 132 4.79 14.44 1.71
C ALA A 132 3.65 13.56 2.20
N GLU A 133 3.40 13.54 3.51
CA GLU A 133 2.35 12.74 4.15
C GLU A 133 1.42 13.64 4.96
N LYS A 134 0.10 13.39 4.87
CA LYS A 134 -0.85 14.05 5.79
C LYS A 134 -0.65 13.48 7.20
N PRO A 135 -0.46 14.31 8.24
CA PRO A 135 -0.28 13.83 9.60
C PRO A 135 -1.40 12.90 10.07
N HIS A 136 -1.06 11.98 10.97
CA HIS A 136 -2.06 11.20 11.69
C HIS A 136 -2.69 12.04 12.81
N VAL A 137 -3.91 11.70 13.20
CA VAL A 137 -4.63 12.37 14.31
C VAL A 137 -4.21 11.80 15.68
N THR A 138 -3.51 10.67 15.70
CA THR A 138 -3.03 9.99 16.92
C THR A 138 -1.57 9.57 16.79
N ASP A 139 -0.84 9.64 17.90
CA ASP A 139 0.55 9.16 18.04
C ASP A 139 0.63 7.65 18.34
N ASP A 140 -0.50 7.00 18.68
CA ASP A 140 -0.53 5.56 18.94
C ASP A 140 -0.48 4.76 17.62
N THR A 141 0.61 4.01 17.44
CA THR A 141 0.84 3.19 16.24
C THR A 141 -0.19 2.07 16.08
N LEU A 142 -0.66 1.45 17.17
CA LEU A 142 -1.69 0.42 17.10
C LEU A 142 -3.04 1.02 16.69
N ALA A 143 -3.40 2.16 17.30
CA ALA A 143 -4.61 2.89 16.94
C ALA A 143 -4.58 3.36 15.48
N ARG A 144 -3.43 3.82 14.99
CA ARG A 144 -3.20 4.19 13.59
C ARG A 144 -3.43 3.03 12.64
N ILE A 145 -2.85 1.86 12.93
CA ILE A 145 -2.99 0.66 12.10
C ILE A 145 -4.45 0.18 12.11
N ALA A 146 -5.11 0.19 13.27
CA ALA A 146 -6.51 -0.15 13.40
C ALA A 146 -7.45 0.80 12.63
N GLN A 147 -7.17 2.11 12.63
CA GLN A 147 -7.95 3.11 11.89
C GLN A 147 -7.85 2.93 10.38
N VAL A 148 -6.65 2.63 9.86
CA VAL A 148 -6.44 2.32 8.44
C VAL A 148 -7.09 0.99 8.07
N ALA A 149 -6.94 -0.02 8.93
CA ALA A 149 -7.55 -1.33 8.71
C ALA A 149 -9.08 -1.24 8.70
N GLY A 150 -9.71 -0.71 9.75
CA GLY A 150 -11.14 -0.79 10.06
C GLY A 150 -12.12 -0.25 9.02
N ARG A 151 -11.65 0.38 7.93
CA ARG A 151 -12.49 0.90 6.84
C ARG A 151 -12.81 -0.15 5.75
N ASP A 152 -12.05 -1.24 5.67
CA ASP A 152 -12.39 -2.40 4.82
C ASP A 152 -13.49 -3.29 5.45
N VAL A 153 -14.24 -4.03 4.63
CA VAL A 153 -15.26 -4.98 5.14
C VAL A 153 -14.57 -6.15 5.85
N ALA A 154 -15.02 -6.46 7.07
CA ALA A 154 -14.53 -7.61 7.84
C ALA A 154 -15.20 -8.91 7.39
N SER A 155 -14.46 -10.04 7.46
CA SER A 155 -14.95 -11.39 7.17
C SER A 155 -15.66 -11.52 5.81
N LEU A 156 -14.88 -11.39 4.73
CA LEU A 156 -15.36 -11.62 3.38
C LEU A 156 -15.01 -13.03 2.89
N ASP A 157 -15.89 -13.58 2.06
CA ASP A 157 -15.53 -14.66 1.15
C ASP A 157 -14.67 -14.09 0.00
N LEU A 158 -13.61 -14.81 -0.39
CA LEU A 158 -12.78 -14.47 -1.55
C LEU A 158 -13.62 -14.32 -2.85
N ALA A 159 -14.74 -15.04 -2.96
CA ALA A 159 -15.66 -14.90 -4.07
C ALA A 159 -16.32 -13.51 -4.14
N ALA A 160 -16.63 -12.90 -3.00
CA ALA A 160 -17.26 -11.59 -2.89
C ALA A 160 -16.26 -10.42 -2.92
N TYR A 161 -14.98 -10.69 -2.66
CA TYR A 161 -13.91 -9.71 -2.66
C TYR A 161 -13.62 -9.21 -4.09
N LYS A 162 -13.51 -7.89 -4.28
CA LYS A 162 -13.27 -7.27 -5.60
C LYS A 162 -11.84 -6.79 -5.84
N GLY A 163 -10.98 -6.81 -4.82
CA GLY A 163 -9.60 -6.36 -4.97
C GLY A 163 -8.75 -7.35 -5.76
N PRO A 164 -7.67 -6.89 -6.41
CA PRO A 164 -6.80 -7.72 -7.24
C PRO A 164 -5.89 -8.63 -6.42
N TYR A 165 -5.63 -8.29 -5.16
CA TYR A 165 -4.62 -8.98 -4.35
C TYR A 165 -5.12 -9.38 -2.96
N VAL A 166 -4.52 -10.44 -2.44
CA VAL A 166 -4.63 -10.87 -1.05
C VAL A 166 -3.23 -11.05 -0.46
N HIS A 167 -3.15 -10.94 0.86
CA HIS A 167 -1.92 -11.07 1.62
C HIS A 167 -2.04 -12.22 2.61
N LEU A 168 -1.01 -13.05 2.73
CA LEU A 168 -0.93 -14.14 3.70
C LEU A 168 0.18 -13.88 4.71
N LEU A 169 -0.03 -14.30 5.95
CA LEU A 169 1.02 -14.37 6.96
C LEU A 169 1.83 -15.65 6.73
N ILE A 170 3.11 -15.49 6.42
CA ILE A 170 4.00 -16.58 6.02
C ILE A 170 5.06 -16.85 7.09
N ARG A 171 5.28 -18.14 7.33
CA ARG A 171 6.49 -18.67 7.94
C ARG A 171 7.42 -19.17 6.83
N GLN A 172 8.52 -18.45 6.64
CA GLN A 172 9.57 -18.83 5.69
C GLN A 172 10.69 -19.58 6.39
N HIS A 173 11.12 -20.69 5.80
CA HIS A 173 12.33 -21.41 6.15
C HIS A 173 13.28 -21.53 4.94
N PRO A 174 14.57 -21.19 5.08
CA PRO A 174 15.19 -20.51 6.22
C PRO A 174 14.70 -19.06 6.35
N ASN A 175 14.68 -18.54 7.59
CA ASN A 175 14.34 -17.14 7.88
C ASN A 175 15.52 -16.22 7.50
N LYS A 176 15.73 -16.05 6.20
CA LYS A 176 16.79 -15.22 5.62
C LYS A 176 16.21 -14.32 4.53
N PRO A 177 16.56 -13.03 4.50
CA PRO A 177 16.20 -12.16 3.38
C PRO A 177 16.93 -12.61 2.11
N ALA A 178 16.39 -12.23 0.95
CA ALA A 178 16.86 -12.71 -0.36
C ALA A 178 18.38 -12.54 -0.57
N TRP A 179 18.94 -11.40 -0.15
CA TRP A 179 20.35 -11.06 -0.29
C TRP A 179 21.29 -11.85 0.63
N ALA A 180 20.77 -12.52 1.67
CA ALA A 180 21.55 -13.33 2.61
C ALA A 180 21.48 -14.85 2.30
N ARG A 181 20.73 -15.25 1.27
CA ARG A 181 20.56 -16.65 0.88
C ARG A 181 21.76 -17.14 0.06
N GLN A 182 22.13 -18.40 0.25
CA GLN A 182 23.14 -19.05 -0.59
C GLN A 182 22.53 -19.49 -1.93
N PRO A 183 23.30 -19.47 -3.04
CA PRO A 183 22.84 -20.04 -4.30
C PRO A 183 22.42 -21.51 -4.14
N GLY A 184 21.20 -21.85 -4.56
CA GLY A 184 20.65 -23.21 -4.44
C GLY A 184 20.03 -23.55 -3.07
N GLU A 185 20.00 -22.61 -2.12
CA GLU A 185 19.32 -22.81 -0.83
C GLU A 185 17.80 -22.93 -1.04
N THR A 186 17.22 -24.07 -0.65
CA THR A 186 15.78 -24.32 -0.79
C THR A 186 14.99 -23.47 0.20
N VAL A 187 14.01 -22.73 -0.31
CA VAL A 187 13.09 -21.93 0.50
C VAL A 187 11.73 -22.61 0.52
N THR A 188 11.18 -22.81 1.71
CA THR A 188 9.82 -23.30 1.91
C THR A 188 8.99 -22.24 2.63
N TRP A 189 7.75 -22.09 2.19
CA TRP A 189 6.78 -21.19 2.79
C TRP A 189 5.61 -21.98 3.34
N GLU A 190 5.16 -21.59 4.52
CA GLU A 190 3.93 -22.08 5.10
C GLU A 190 3.05 -20.89 5.50
N ALA A 191 1.79 -20.90 5.06
CA ALA A 191 0.81 -19.87 5.34
C ALA A 191 -0.01 -20.20 6.60
N ALA A 192 -0.29 -19.18 7.39
CA ALA A 192 -1.13 -19.29 8.58
C ALA A 192 -2.58 -19.66 8.22
N ALA A 193 -3.11 -20.69 8.87
CA ALA A 193 -4.48 -21.17 8.72
C ALA A 193 -5.08 -21.53 10.08
N ILE A 194 -6.40 -21.55 10.17
CA ILE A 194 -7.12 -22.11 11.31
C ILE A 194 -7.65 -23.49 10.94
N GLN A 195 -7.33 -24.48 11.77
CA GLN A 195 -7.90 -25.82 11.65
C GLN A 195 -9.36 -25.78 12.09
N THR A 196 -10.25 -26.24 11.20
CA THR A 196 -11.68 -26.45 11.48
C THR A 196 -12.04 -27.93 11.29
N ASP A 197 -13.27 -28.30 11.65
CA ASP A 197 -13.78 -29.67 11.44
C ASP A 197 -13.82 -30.06 9.94
N GLU A 198 -13.95 -29.08 9.05
CA GLU A 198 -13.99 -29.27 7.59
C GLU A 198 -12.60 -29.19 6.94
N GLY A 199 -11.54 -28.98 7.73
CA GLY A 199 -10.17 -28.82 7.26
C GLY A 199 -9.56 -27.44 7.57
N PRO A 200 -8.31 -27.21 7.13
CA PRO A 200 -7.63 -25.94 7.34
C PRO A 200 -8.25 -24.82 6.48
N VAL A 201 -8.41 -23.64 7.07
CA VAL A 201 -8.89 -22.42 6.42
C VAL A 201 -7.80 -21.36 6.47
N LEU A 202 -7.30 -20.94 5.31
CA LEU A 202 -6.25 -19.94 5.18
C LEU A 202 -6.72 -18.57 5.68
N LEU A 203 -5.88 -17.91 6.47
CA LEU A 203 -6.11 -16.54 6.93
C LEU A 203 -5.50 -15.56 5.92
N ALA A 204 -6.36 -14.85 5.19
CA ALA A 204 -5.93 -13.87 4.19
C ALA A 204 -6.39 -12.46 4.53
N PHE A 205 -5.69 -11.47 3.98
CA PHE A 205 -5.94 -10.06 4.23
C PHE A 205 -6.01 -9.27 2.92
N SER A 206 -6.97 -8.38 2.80
CA SER A 206 -7.13 -7.55 1.59
C SER A 206 -5.98 -6.56 1.41
N ALA A 207 -5.28 -6.22 2.49
CA ALA A 207 -4.23 -5.20 2.51
C ALA A 207 -3.16 -5.53 3.55
N LEU A 208 -1.95 -5.02 3.35
CA LEU A 208 -0.86 -5.18 4.32
C LEU A 208 -1.20 -4.58 5.71
N PRO A 209 -1.79 -3.37 5.83
CA PRO A 209 -2.20 -2.84 7.13
C PRO A 209 -3.19 -3.75 7.88
N ARG A 210 -4.05 -4.50 7.17
CA ARG A 210 -4.98 -5.47 7.77
C ARG A 210 -4.24 -6.68 8.33
N ALA A 211 -3.30 -7.24 7.58
CA ALA A 211 -2.45 -8.32 8.04
C ALA A 211 -1.67 -7.91 9.31
N VAL A 212 -1.11 -6.70 9.33
CA VAL A 212 -0.38 -6.17 10.48
C VAL A 212 -1.31 -5.93 11.67
N ALA A 213 -2.50 -5.34 11.45
CA ALA A 213 -3.50 -5.10 12.50
C ALA A 213 -3.97 -6.38 13.19
N PHE A 214 -4.06 -7.48 12.43
CA PHE A 214 -4.38 -8.80 12.97
C PHE A 214 -3.17 -9.44 13.68
N MET A 215 -2.00 -9.39 13.04
CA MET A 215 -0.79 -10.06 13.51
C MET A 215 -0.25 -9.47 14.82
N GLN A 216 -0.21 -8.14 14.97
CA GLN A 216 0.38 -7.49 16.14
C GLN A 216 -0.26 -7.93 17.47
N PRO A 217 -1.58 -7.83 17.68
CA PRO A 217 -2.21 -8.30 18.91
C PRO A 217 -2.09 -9.82 19.07
N ALA A 218 -2.16 -10.59 17.98
CA ALA A 218 -2.03 -12.05 18.03
C ALA A 218 -0.64 -12.53 18.48
N VAL A 219 0.43 -11.85 18.03
CA VAL A 219 1.80 -12.12 18.45
C VAL A 219 2.01 -11.71 19.90
N LEU A 220 1.54 -10.52 20.31
CA LEU A 220 1.63 -10.05 21.69
C LEU A 220 0.89 -10.97 22.67
N ALA A 221 -0.23 -11.55 22.24
CA ALA A 221 -0.99 -12.53 23.01
C ALA A 221 -0.39 -13.96 22.97
N GLY A 222 0.72 -14.18 22.26
CA GLY A 222 1.35 -15.49 22.12
C GLY A 222 0.50 -16.51 21.35
N ARG A 223 -0.37 -16.05 20.45
CA ARG A 223 -1.25 -16.91 19.62
C ARG A 223 -0.65 -17.25 18.27
N ILE A 224 0.24 -16.40 17.75
CA ILE A 224 0.97 -16.62 16.50
C ILE A 224 2.46 -16.59 16.79
N HIS A 225 3.20 -17.57 16.26
CA HIS A 225 4.64 -17.67 16.35
C HIS A 225 5.27 -17.94 14.98
N GLY A 226 6.50 -17.47 14.78
CA GLY A 226 7.32 -17.81 13.61
C GLY A 226 6.90 -17.19 12.28
N VAL A 227 5.83 -16.40 12.23
CA VAL A 227 5.52 -15.57 11.06
C VAL A 227 6.63 -14.52 10.90
N ASN A 228 7.24 -14.50 9.73
CA ASN A 228 8.40 -13.65 9.42
C ASN A 228 8.28 -12.96 8.06
N LYS A 229 7.20 -13.20 7.32
CA LYS A 229 6.91 -12.56 6.04
C LYS A 229 5.40 -12.34 5.89
N VAL A 230 5.03 -11.27 5.19
CA VAL A 230 3.67 -11.10 4.65
C VAL A 230 3.80 -11.13 3.14
N ALA A 231 3.28 -12.17 2.51
CA ALA A 231 3.41 -12.36 1.07
C ALA A 231 2.13 -11.93 0.33
N LYS A 232 2.30 -11.33 -0.85
CA LYS A 232 1.24 -10.83 -1.72
C LYS A 232 0.98 -11.80 -2.87
N PHE A 233 -0.29 -12.12 -3.10
CA PHE A 233 -0.73 -13.01 -4.17
C PHE A 233 -1.87 -12.34 -4.95
N SER A 234 -1.96 -12.60 -6.26
CA SER A 234 -3.15 -12.24 -7.02
C SER A 234 -4.38 -13.00 -6.50
N ARG A 235 -5.56 -12.39 -6.65
CA ARG A 235 -6.85 -13.02 -6.38
C ARG A 235 -7.04 -14.25 -7.28
N ALA A 236 -6.56 -14.20 -8.51
CA ALA A 236 -6.64 -15.32 -9.45
C ALA A 236 -5.85 -16.53 -8.95
N THR A 237 -4.62 -16.32 -8.44
CA THR A 237 -3.83 -17.34 -7.77
C THR A 237 -4.54 -17.87 -6.53
N ALA A 238 -5.05 -16.98 -5.68
CA ALA A 238 -5.75 -17.36 -4.45
C ALA A 238 -7.01 -18.20 -4.70
N ALA A 239 -7.71 -17.95 -5.80
CA ALA A 239 -8.90 -18.70 -6.20
C ALA A 239 -8.60 -20.15 -6.66
N GLN A 240 -7.32 -20.48 -6.91
CA GLN A 240 -6.88 -21.81 -7.31
C GLN A 240 -6.39 -22.66 -6.12
N TRP A 241 -6.30 -22.07 -4.92
CA TRP A 241 -5.89 -22.83 -3.74
C TRP A 241 -6.93 -23.89 -3.37
N PRO A 242 -6.50 -25.11 -2.99
CA PRO A 242 -7.42 -26.16 -2.57
C PRO A 242 -8.05 -25.86 -1.21
N GLU A 243 -7.39 -25.09 -0.36
CA GLU A 243 -7.91 -24.65 0.93
C GLU A 243 -8.92 -23.52 0.80
N ARG A 244 -9.88 -23.48 1.73
CA ARG A 244 -10.80 -22.35 1.87
C ARG A 244 -10.03 -21.13 2.38
N VAL A 245 -10.42 -19.95 1.92
CA VAL A 245 -9.81 -18.67 2.33
C VAL A 245 -10.81 -17.86 3.14
N LEU A 246 -10.41 -17.42 4.33
CA LEU A 246 -11.14 -16.46 5.14
C LEU A 246 -10.44 -15.10 5.02
N LEU A 247 -11.12 -14.13 4.39
CA LEU A 247 -10.55 -12.80 4.14
C LEU A 247 -10.89 -11.81 5.25
N ASN A 248 -9.88 -11.09 5.73
CA ASN A 248 -9.97 -10.11 6.83
C ASN A 248 -10.63 -10.67 8.09
N PRO A 249 -10.20 -11.84 8.61
CA PRO A 249 -10.75 -12.38 9.84
C PRO A 249 -10.46 -11.43 11.02
N PRO A 250 -11.35 -11.38 12.01
CA PRO A 250 -11.06 -10.72 13.28
C PRO A 250 -10.12 -11.62 14.11
N VAL A 251 -9.31 -11.03 15.00
CA VAL A 251 -8.27 -11.78 15.77
C VAL A 251 -8.87 -12.87 16.66
N GLU A 252 -10.13 -12.71 17.04
CA GLU A 252 -10.93 -13.63 17.84
C GLU A 252 -11.10 -15.00 17.16
N VAL A 253 -10.91 -15.11 15.84
CA VAL A 253 -10.92 -16.41 15.13
C VAL A 253 -9.85 -17.35 15.67
N LEU A 254 -8.73 -16.81 16.17
CA LEU A 254 -7.64 -17.59 16.76
C LEU A 254 -8.04 -18.30 18.06
N ALA A 255 -9.17 -17.92 18.67
CA ALA A 255 -9.72 -18.60 19.84
C ALA A 255 -10.64 -19.77 19.46
N GLN A 256 -11.05 -19.86 18.19
CA GLN A 256 -12.06 -20.82 17.72
C GLN A 256 -11.46 -22.12 17.17
N GLY A 257 -10.14 -22.19 16.98
CA GLY A 257 -9.46 -23.37 16.47
C GLY A 257 -7.95 -23.30 16.67
N GLU A 258 -7.27 -24.38 16.30
CA GLU A 258 -5.81 -24.44 16.34
C GLU A 258 -5.21 -23.70 15.14
N LEU A 259 -4.18 -22.89 15.39
CA LEU A 259 -3.41 -22.27 14.33
C LEU A 259 -2.45 -23.31 13.72
N VAL A 260 -2.62 -23.59 12.44
CA VAL A 260 -1.78 -24.49 11.66
C VAL A 260 -1.09 -23.73 10.52
N PHE A 261 -0.07 -24.34 9.95
CA PHE A 261 0.72 -23.76 8.86
C PHE A 261 0.66 -24.70 7.65
N ILE A 262 0.19 -24.17 6.52
CA ILE A 262 -0.05 -24.94 5.30
C ILE A 262 0.99 -24.58 4.25
N SER A 263 1.62 -25.57 3.65
CA SER A 263 2.62 -25.35 2.60
C SER A 263 2.01 -24.53 1.46
N ILE A 264 2.71 -23.47 1.06
CA ILE A 264 2.34 -22.65 -0.10
C ILE A 264 3.55 -22.49 -1.01
N ASP A 265 3.32 -22.52 -2.32
CA ASP A 265 4.39 -22.36 -3.30
C ASP A 265 4.83 -20.88 -3.39
N PRO A 266 6.08 -20.54 -2.99
CA PRO A 266 6.59 -19.18 -3.08
C PRO A 266 6.57 -18.63 -4.51
N ALA A 267 6.72 -19.48 -5.53
CA ALA A 267 6.80 -19.06 -6.93
C ALA A 267 5.49 -18.46 -7.45
N THR A 268 4.39 -18.61 -6.71
CA THR A 268 3.07 -18.09 -7.08
C THR A 268 2.77 -16.69 -6.53
N ALA A 269 3.68 -16.10 -5.74
CA ALA A 269 3.56 -14.74 -5.20
C ALA A 269 3.97 -13.67 -6.21
N GLU A 270 3.42 -12.46 -6.09
CA GLU A 270 3.71 -11.32 -7.00
C GLU A 270 5.12 -10.76 -6.83
N ALA A 271 5.66 -10.84 -5.62
CA ALA A 271 7.02 -10.41 -5.27
C ALA A 271 7.59 -11.35 -4.21
N PRO A 272 7.98 -12.59 -4.58
CA PRO A 272 8.36 -13.60 -3.59
C PRO A 272 9.61 -13.22 -2.79
N ASP A 273 10.46 -12.36 -3.35
CA ASP A 273 11.76 -12.00 -2.79
C ASP A 273 11.78 -10.68 -2.00
N GLU A 274 10.67 -9.90 -2.02
CA GLU A 274 10.46 -8.73 -1.13
C GLU A 274 9.92 -9.16 0.24
#